data_AF-A0AAN9U514-F1
#
_entry.id   AF-A0AAN9U514-F1
#
_cell.length_a   1.000
_cell.length_b   1.000
_cell.length_c   1.000
_cell.angle_alpha   90.00
_cell.angle_beta   90.00
_cell.angle_gamma   90.00
#
_symmetry.space_group_name_H-M   'P 1'
#
loop_
_entity.id
_entity.type
_entity.pdbx_description
1 polymer ?
#
loop_
_entity_poly.entity_id
_entity_poly.type
_entity_poly.pdbx_seq_one_letter_code
_entity_poly.pdbx_strand_id
1 'polypeptide(L)'
;MLGSSNIVRFYMGTIPVYLVAGEHNVHSAFERSHKLGNERVMVDRAFPILYRMSKKDVQRFAKDKSGRGRLPAPGSESTPHDHRYWHAYEHVHSEYLSKGKHLKPIIEAYQQQLSRDLDERYPANEWVNVNIVEFCRYEVTKCAISTLFGPKVFETSPDILDAFWDLDERIFILTLGFPRWLYSAPYQARDRFLAMIEKYLASATAGFDWDGPDSEAYWEPHFGARVCREIVKWFRDAGFGDQTVPAALGALLFAQNSNTIPTTMWALMEIFNDAALLQAVREEIKSAYITDPGTPPRTVDIQKVVNLPLLQSIFTEVLRLHINFNVIRNVNEAVTLEGHQLRKGDMLQVPMLPAHFDESVWGVEGHPASDFWAERHIKYEKVLGDAGNVIRKPTFSTAGKTDYYFPFGTLDPSGADVANN
;
A
#
# COMPACT_ATOMS: atom_id res chain seq x y z
N MET A 1 -31.68 -6.62 16.66
CA MET A 1 -32.10 -5.51 15.78
C MET A 1 -31.40 -4.23 16.23
N LEU A 2 -30.18 -3.99 15.76
CA LEU A 2 -29.62 -2.64 15.70
C LEU A 2 -30.22 -2.02 14.43
N GLY A 3 -30.91 -0.89 14.60
CA GLY A 3 -31.86 -0.35 13.63
C GLY A 3 -31.26 0.09 12.31
N SER A 4 -32.15 0.21 11.34
CA SER A 4 -32.12 0.68 9.94
C SER A 4 -31.26 1.92 9.57
N SER A 5 -30.22 2.28 10.31
CA SER A 5 -29.35 3.41 9.98
C SER A 5 -27.97 2.93 9.58
N ASN A 6 -27.50 3.41 8.43
CA ASN A 6 -26.15 3.14 7.96
C ASN A 6 -25.11 4.07 8.61
N ILE A 7 -25.52 4.89 9.60
CA ILE A 7 -24.66 5.89 10.23
C ILE A 7 -24.69 5.71 11.74
N VAL A 8 -23.51 5.55 12.34
CA VAL A 8 -23.32 5.53 13.79
C VAL A 8 -22.40 6.67 14.19
N ARG A 9 -22.84 7.49 15.14
CA ARG A 9 -22.04 8.57 15.71
C ARG A 9 -21.42 8.15 17.03
N PHE A 10 -20.12 8.37 17.17
CA PHE A 10 -19.40 8.26 18.43
C PHE A 10 -18.40 9.41 18.58
N TYR A 11 -17.64 9.42 19.68
CA TYR A 11 -16.64 10.45 19.95
C TYR A 11 -15.26 9.80 20.09
N MET A 12 -14.28 10.35 19.38
CA MET A 12 -12.86 10.05 19.58
C MET A 12 -12.22 11.25 20.29
N GLY A 13 -12.09 11.16 21.61
CA GLY A 13 -11.81 12.32 22.45
C GLY A 13 -12.92 13.35 22.33
N THR A 14 -12.59 14.56 21.87
CA THR A 14 -13.57 15.64 21.64
C THR A 14 -14.09 15.72 20.21
N ILE A 15 -13.61 14.85 19.31
CA ILE A 15 -13.95 14.89 17.89
C ILE A 15 -15.15 13.97 17.64
N PRO A 16 -16.29 14.50 17.14
CA PRO A 16 -17.38 13.67 16.65
C PRO A 16 -16.93 12.83 15.45
N VAL A 17 -17.16 11.53 15.51
CA VAL A 17 -16.88 10.59 14.43
C VAL A 17 -18.19 9.96 13.95
N TYR A 18 -18.41 9.97 12.65
CA TYR A 18 -19.52 9.31 11.98
C TYR A 18 -18.96 8.10 11.23
N LEU A 19 -19.25 6.89 11.74
CA LEU A 19 -19.08 5.65 10.99
C LEU A 19 -20.20 5.59 9.97
N VAL A 20 -19.86 5.45 8.69
CA VAL A 20 -20.83 5.39 7.60
C VAL A 20 -20.66 4.10 6.81
N ALA A 21 -21.77 3.44 6.53
CA ALA A 21 -21.86 2.23 5.71
C ALA A 21 -22.88 2.43 4.58
N GLY A 22 -23.03 1.42 3.73
CA GLY A 22 -24.00 1.43 2.62
C GLY A 22 -23.53 2.20 1.39
N GLU A 23 -23.89 1.68 0.21
CA GLU A 23 -23.44 2.13 -1.13
C GLU A 23 -23.42 3.66 -1.28
N HIS A 24 -24.53 4.34 -0.99
CA HIS A 24 -24.66 5.78 -1.20
C HIS A 24 -23.72 6.62 -0.30
N ASN A 25 -23.57 6.26 0.97
CA ASN A 25 -22.71 7.01 1.89
C ASN A 25 -21.23 6.75 1.61
N VAL A 26 -20.91 5.50 1.27
CA VAL A 26 -19.56 5.09 0.86
C VAL A 26 -19.14 5.87 -0.39
N HIS A 27 -20.00 5.90 -1.41
CA HIS A 27 -19.79 6.69 -2.61
C HIS A 27 -19.57 8.18 -2.29
N SER A 28 -20.45 8.77 -1.48
CA SER A 28 -20.37 10.19 -1.07
C SER A 28 -19.08 10.51 -0.30
N ALA A 29 -18.54 9.57 0.47
CA ALA A 29 -17.28 9.73 1.19
C ALA A 29 -16.05 9.69 0.27
N PHE A 30 -16.20 9.11 -0.91
CA PHE A 30 -15.15 8.92 -1.91
C PHE A 30 -15.21 9.91 -3.07
N GLU A 31 -16.36 10.55 -3.31
CA GLU A 31 -16.49 11.62 -4.29
C GLU A 31 -15.49 12.75 -4.04
N ARG A 32 -14.87 13.22 -5.14
CA ARG A 32 -13.91 14.32 -5.10
C ARG A 32 -14.64 15.61 -4.71
N SER A 33 -14.49 15.98 -3.44
CA SER A 33 -15.12 17.16 -2.89
C SER A 33 -14.14 17.89 -1.99
N HIS A 34 -14.03 19.22 -2.16
CA HIS A 34 -13.29 20.06 -1.21
C HIS A 34 -13.87 19.98 0.21
N LYS A 35 -15.10 19.47 0.34
CA LYS A 35 -15.81 19.30 1.61
C LYS A 35 -15.31 18.13 2.45
N LEU A 36 -14.69 17.10 1.85
CA LEU A 36 -14.20 15.91 2.55
C LEU A 36 -12.74 15.63 2.17
N GLY A 37 -11.83 15.55 3.13
CA GLY A 37 -10.40 15.34 2.83
C GLY A 37 -9.61 14.67 3.96
N ASN A 38 -8.42 14.14 3.67
CA ASN A 38 -7.58 13.45 4.67
C ASN A 38 -6.42 14.32 5.19
N GLU A 39 -6.28 15.55 4.72
CA GLU A 39 -5.16 16.45 4.98
C GLU A 39 -4.99 16.72 6.47
N ARG A 40 -6.10 16.82 7.21
CA ARG A 40 -6.04 17.08 8.65
C ARG A 40 -5.48 15.91 9.46
N VAL A 41 -5.71 14.66 9.05
CA VAL A 41 -5.05 13.50 9.71
C VAL A 41 -3.54 13.60 9.51
N MET A 42 -3.12 13.98 8.31
CA MET A 42 -1.70 14.18 8.01
C MET A 42 -1.12 15.35 8.82
N VAL A 43 -1.77 16.52 8.81
CA VAL A 43 -1.29 17.75 9.48
C VAL A 43 -1.31 17.64 11.00
N ASP A 44 -2.37 17.06 11.58
CA ASP A 44 -2.55 17.01 13.04
C ASP A 44 -1.83 15.81 13.67
N ARG A 45 -1.62 14.72 12.91
CA ARG A 45 -1.08 13.45 13.44
C ARG A 45 0.15 12.96 12.69
N ALA A 46 0.03 12.62 11.41
CA ALA A 46 1.12 11.92 10.71
C ALA A 46 2.39 12.79 10.62
N PHE A 47 2.30 14.03 10.16
CA PHE A 47 3.45 14.91 9.99
C PHE A 47 4.16 15.26 11.31
N PRO A 48 3.46 15.66 12.40
CA PRO A 48 4.12 15.93 13.66
C PRO A 48 4.70 14.68 14.33
N ILE A 49 3.96 13.55 14.28
CA ILE A 49 4.30 12.35 15.06
C ILE A 49 5.19 11.40 14.26
N LEU A 50 4.81 11.04 13.04
CA LEU A 50 5.54 10.06 12.23
C LEU A 50 6.69 10.71 11.47
N TYR A 51 6.47 11.88 10.86
CA TYR A 51 7.51 12.58 10.09
C TYR A 51 8.40 13.49 10.95
N ARG A 52 8.07 13.65 12.25
CA ARG A 52 8.78 14.57 13.17
C ARG A 52 8.93 16.00 12.60
N MET A 53 7.97 16.43 11.77
CA MET A 53 8.00 17.75 11.16
C MET A 53 7.88 18.84 12.22
N SER A 54 8.61 19.93 12.03
CA SER A 54 8.46 21.10 12.89
C SER A 54 7.07 21.72 12.72
N LYS A 55 6.60 22.48 13.71
CA LYS A 55 5.33 23.23 13.57
C LYS A 55 5.34 24.13 12.34
N LYS A 56 6.49 24.72 11.99
CA LYS A 56 6.66 25.57 10.80
C LYS A 56 6.41 24.76 9.51
N ASP A 57 6.99 23.57 9.41
CA ASP A 57 6.85 22.70 8.24
C ASP A 57 5.43 22.15 8.10
N VAL A 58 4.82 21.73 9.21
CA VAL A 58 3.41 21.30 9.24
C VAL A 58 2.50 22.42 8.74
N GLN A 59 2.78 23.68 9.10
CA GLN A 59 2.00 24.83 8.66
C GLN A 59 2.13 25.14 7.16
N ARG A 60 3.19 24.69 6.49
CA ARG A 60 3.30 24.80 5.02
C ARG A 60 2.19 23.99 4.34
N PHE A 61 2.03 22.72 4.73
CA PHE A 61 0.93 21.87 4.26
C PHE A 61 -0.45 22.34 4.72
N ALA A 62 -0.57 22.80 5.97
CA ALA A 62 -1.85 23.27 6.51
C ALA A 62 -2.40 24.51 5.76
N LYS A 63 -1.50 25.36 5.25
CA LYS A 63 -1.84 26.58 4.50
C LYS A 63 -2.02 26.33 3.01
N ASP A 64 -1.42 25.27 2.46
CA ASP A 64 -1.64 24.89 1.07
C ASP A 64 -3.08 24.41 0.86
N LYS A 65 -3.84 25.19 0.08
CA LYS A 65 -5.22 24.88 -0.35
C LYS A 65 -5.30 24.53 -1.84
N SER A 66 -4.16 24.41 -2.51
CA SER A 66 -4.10 24.12 -3.94
C SER A 66 -4.38 22.66 -4.30
N GLY A 67 -4.42 21.78 -3.31
CA GLY A 67 -4.74 20.37 -3.49
C GLY A 67 -3.60 19.56 -4.12
N ARG A 68 -3.87 18.27 -4.34
CA ARG A 68 -2.91 17.28 -4.84
C ARG A 68 -2.85 17.14 -6.36
N GLY A 69 -3.87 17.62 -7.07
CA GLY A 69 -4.00 17.44 -8.52
C GLY A 69 -3.02 18.33 -9.31
N ARG A 70 -2.77 17.97 -10.58
CA ARG A 70 -1.90 18.75 -11.47
C ARG A 70 -2.33 20.22 -11.56
N LEU A 71 -3.63 20.48 -11.69
CA LEU A 71 -4.20 21.81 -11.63
C LEU A 71 -4.53 22.18 -10.18
N PRO A 72 -4.29 23.44 -9.74
CA PRO A 72 -4.73 23.93 -8.45
C PRO A 72 -6.24 23.77 -8.26
N ALA A 73 -6.68 23.58 -7.02
CA ALA A 73 -8.09 23.58 -6.65
C ALA A 73 -8.74 24.95 -6.98
N PRO A 74 -10.05 24.98 -7.29
CA PRO A 74 -10.76 26.23 -7.56
C PRO A 74 -10.54 27.29 -6.47
N GLY A 75 -10.19 28.51 -6.87
CA GLY A 75 -9.91 29.63 -5.97
C GLY A 75 -8.48 29.68 -5.42
N SER A 76 -7.59 28.81 -5.88
CA SER A 76 -6.17 28.77 -5.50
C SER A 76 -5.21 28.85 -6.69
N GLU A 77 -5.69 29.28 -7.85
CA GLU A 77 -4.97 29.30 -9.13
C GLU A 77 -3.72 30.19 -9.10
N SER A 78 -3.69 31.19 -8.22
CA SER A 78 -2.55 32.09 -8.02
C SER A 78 -1.46 31.53 -7.08
N THR A 79 -1.65 30.32 -6.52
CA THR A 79 -0.68 29.70 -5.61
C THR A 79 0.62 29.40 -6.38
N PRO A 80 1.78 29.94 -5.96
CA PRO A 80 3.06 29.65 -6.58
C PRO A 80 3.38 28.15 -6.56
N HIS A 81 4.01 27.63 -7.62
CA HIS A 81 4.26 26.20 -7.79
C HIS A 81 5.06 25.58 -6.63
N ASP A 82 6.06 26.31 -6.12
CA ASP A 82 6.90 25.95 -4.97
C ASP A 82 6.17 25.97 -3.61
N HIS A 83 4.95 26.53 -3.58
CA HIS A 83 4.07 26.55 -2.40
C HIS A 83 2.93 25.51 -2.48
N ARG A 84 2.88 24.71 -3.55
CA ARG A 84 1.93 23.60 -3.74
C ARG A 84 2.46 22.29 -3.13
N TYR A 85 2.65 22.28 -1.82
CA TYR A 85 3.25 21.18 -1.07
C TYR A 85 2.49 19.84 -1.20
N TRP A 86 1.16 19.85 -1.21
CA TRP A 86 0.37 18.63 -1.38
C TRP A 86 0.56 18.00 -2.76
N HIS A 87 0.58 18.84 -3.81
CA HIS A 87 0.84 18.41 -5.17
C HIS A 87 2.26 17.86 -5.31
N ALA A 88 3.28 18.56 -4.80
CA ALA A 88 4.66 18.09 -4.89
C ALA A 88 4.89 16.77 -4.13
N TYR A 89 4.29 16.63 -2.94
CA TYR A 89 4.31 15.38 -2.17
C TYR A 89 3.66 14.21 -2.94
N GLU A 90 2.49 14.43 -3.55
CA GLU A 90 1.82 13.40 -4.35
C GLU A 90 2.62 13.07 -5.63
N HIS A 91 3.17 14.10 -6.27
CA HIS A 91 3.90 13.96 -7.53
C HIS A 91 5.16 13.10 -7.38
N VAL A 92 5.97 13.31 -6.34
CA VAL A 92 7.20 12.52 -6.14
C VAL A 92 6.89 11.03 -5.94
N HIS A 93 5.78 10.69 -5.28
CA HIS A 93 5.39 9.28 -5.14
C HIS A 93 4.81 8.72 -6.43
N SER A 94 3.83 9.40 -7.03
CA SER A 94 3.15 8.91 -8.24
C SER A 94 4.05 8.83 -9.47
N GLU A 95 4.99 9.77 -9.65
CA GLU A 95 5.92 9.75 -10.78
C GLU A 95 6.91 8.59 -10.66
N TYR A 96 7.51 8.41 -9.48
CA TYR A 96 8.64 7.48 -9.31
C TYR A 96 8.25 6.09 -8.77
N LEU A 97 6.99 5.88 -8.34
CA LEU A 97 6.48 4.55 -7.96
C LEU A 97 5.42 3.99 -8.90
N SER A 98 4.61 4.83 -9.55
CA SER A 98 3.46 4.33 -10.35
C SER A 98 3.74 4.27 -11.85
N LYS A 99 4.70 5.04 -12.37
CA LYS A 99 5.01 5.01 -13.80
C LYS A 99 5.84 3.77 -14.15
N GLY A 100 5.41 3.03 -15.17
CA GLY A 100 6.06 1.79 -15.60
C GLY A 100 7.58 1.90 -15.82
N LYS A 101 8.08 3.02 -16.35
CA LYS A 101 9.52 3.28 -16.53
C LYS A 101 10.34 3.19 -15.21
N HIS A 102 9.74 3.56 -14.08
CA HIS A 102 10.38 3.52 -12.76
C HIS A 102 10.01 2.25 -11.99
N LEU A 103 8.78 1.74 -12.16
CA LEU A 103 8.29 0.56 -11.45
C LEU A 103 8.91 -0.74 -11.98
N LYS A 104 9.02 -0.89 -13.31
CA LYS A 104 9.52 -2.14 -13.93
C LYS A 104 10.91 -2.54 -13.44
N PRO A 105 11.92 -1.64 -13.37
CA PRO A 105 13.23 -1.98 -12.79
C PRO A 105 13.16 -2.46 -11.34
N ILE A 106 12.24 -1.93 -10.53
CA ILE A 106 12.05 -2.35 -9.13
C ILE A 106 11.52 -3.79 -9.08
N ILE A 107 10.53 -4.12 -9.92
CA ILE A 107 9.97 -5.47 -10.04
C ILE A 107 11.05 -6.46 -10.48
N GLU A 108 11.83 -6.11 -11.51
CA GLU A 108 12.91 -6.96 -12.02
C GLU A 108 13.99 -7.20 -10.96
N ALA A 109 14.41 -6.14 -10.25
CA ALA A 109 15.36 -6.25 -9.16
C ALA A 109 14.84 -7.15 -8.03
N TYR A 110 13.56 -7.00 -7.66
CA TYR A 110 12.92 -7.82 -6.63
C TYR A 110 12.85 -9.29 -7.02
N GLN A 111 12.40 -9.58 -8.25
CA GLN A 111 12.36 -10.95 -8.76
C GLN A 111 13.74 -11.60 -8.72
N GLN A 112 14.75 -10.93 -9.28
CA GLN A 112 16.10 -11.47 -9.34
C GLN A 112 16.69 -11.69 -7.95
N GLN A 113 16.49 -10.74 -7.03
CA GLN A 113 16.99 -10.87 -5.67
C GLN A 113 16.30 -11.99 -4.92
N LEU A 114 14.97 -12.07 -4.96
CA LEU A 114 14.22 -13.12 -4.28
C LEU A 114 14.57 -14.51 -4.81
N SER A 115 14.67 -14.68 -6.13
CA SER A 115 15.07 -15.97 -6.72
C SER A 115 16.46 -16.39 -6.26
N ARG A 116 17.45 -15.48 -6.28
CA ARG A 116 18.80 -15.78 -5.78
C ARG A 116 18.79 -16.15 -4.31
N ASP A 117 18.12 -15.36 -3.46
CA ASP A 117 18.06 -15.60 -2.01
C ASP A 117 17.41 -16.96 -1.69
N LEU A 118 16.38 -17.35 -2.45
CA LEU A 118 15.73 -18.66 -2.30
C LEU A 118 16.64 -19.81 -2.74
N ASP A 119 17.31 -19.69 -3.89
CA ASP A 119 18.19 -20.74 -4.41
C ASP A 119 19.42 -20.96 -3.51
N GLU A 120 19.98 -19.87 -2.95
CA GLU A 120 21.12 -19.94 -2.02
C GLU A 120 20.74 -20.56 -0.67
N ARG A 121 19.52 -20.26 -0.18
CA ARG A 121 19.08 -20.68 1.15
C ARG A 121 18.44 -22.06 1.16
N TYR A 122 17.74 -22.44 0.09
CA TYR A 122 16.97 -23.66 -0.01
C TYR A 122 17.48 -24.51 -1.18
N PRO A 123 18.60 -25.24 -0.99
CA PRO A 123 19.18 -26.04 -2.05
C PRO A 123 18.19 -27.11 -2.53
N ALA A 124 18.20 -27.35 -3.84
CA ALA A 124 17.32 -28.35 -4.45
C ALA A 124 17.58 -29.75 -3.87
N ASN A 125 16.50 -30.51 -3.70
CA ASN A 125 16.48 -31.89 -3.18
C ASN A 125 16.66 -32.05 -1.65
N GLU A 126 16.62 -30.96 -0.90
CA GLU A 126 16.59 -31.01 0.57
C GLU A 126 15.25 -30.50 1.12
N TRP A 127 14.70 -31.21 2.11
CA TRP A 127 13.50 -30.76 2.81
C TRP A 127 13.90 -29.84 3.96
N VAL A 128 13.32 -28.64 3.98
CA VAL A 128 13.49 -27.66 5.05
C VAL A 128 12.12 -27.30 5.61
N ASN A 129 12.02 -27.21 6.94
CA ASN A 129 10.81 -26.70 7.58
C ASN A 129 10.87 -25.18 7.59
N VAL A 130 9.89 -24.54 6.97
CA VAL A 130 9.79 -23.07 6.87
C VAL A 130 8.53 -22.61 7.59
N ASN A 131 8.68 -21.68 8.53
CA ASN A 131 7.54 -20.98 9.11
C ASN A 131 7.12 -19.85 8.17
N ILE A 132 5.92 -19.93 7.60
CA ILE A 132 5.42 -18.95 6.60
C ILE A 132 5.44 -17.52 7.13
N VAL A 133 5.10 -17.33 8.42
CA VAL A 133 5.06 -16.01 9.05
C VAL A 133 6.47 -15.45 9.17
N GLU A 134 7.43 -16.22 9.68
CA GLU A 134 8.83 -15.79 9.79
C GLU A 134 9.46 -15.56 8.42
N PHE A 135 9.21 -16.47 7.47
CA PHE A 135 9.65 -16.34 6.08
C PHE A 135 9.20 -15.01 5.47
N CYS A 136 7.92 -14.66 5.62
CA CYS A 136 7.42 -13.39 5.10
C CYS A 136 7.94 -12.18 5.88
N ARG A 137 7.95 -12.24 7.24
CA ARG A 137 8.43 -11.15 8.10
C ARG A 137 9.90 -10.81 7.87
N TYR A 138 10.72 -11.80 7.55
CA TYR A 138 12.17 -11.62 7.48
C TYR A 138 12.71 -11.73 6.05
N GLU A 139 12.43 -12.79 5.31
CA GLU A 139 13.04 -13.00 3.99
C GLU A 139 12.37 -12.16 2.91
N VAL A 140 11.05 -12.26 2.79
CA VAL A 140 10.28 -11.49 1.81
C VAL A 140 10.43 -9.98 2.09
N THR A 141 10.38 -9.59 3.36
CA THR A 141 10.55 -8.18 3.79
C THR A 141 11.96 -7.68 3.54
N LYS A 142 13.00 -8.48 3.80
CA LYS A 142 14.39 -8.10 3.51
C LYS A 142 14.60 -7.86 2.01
N CYS A 143 14.09 -8.75 1.16
CA CYS A 143 14.16 -8.58 -0.28
C CYS A 143 13.45 -7.29 -0.71
N ALA A 144 12.22 -7.07 -0.23
CA ALA A 144 11.42 -5.89 -0.55
C ALA A 144 12.13 -4.59 -0.15
N ILE A 145 12.68 -4.52 1.06
CA ILE A 145 13.42 -3.34 1.52
C ILE A 145 14.71 -3.15 0.71
N SER A 146 15.47 -4.23 0.46
CA SER A 146 16.74 -4.13 -0.29
C SER A 146 16.52 -3.63 -1.73
N THR A 147 15.39 -3.96 -2.35
CA THR A 147 15.12 -3.56 -3.73
C THR A 147 14.64 -2.12 -3.82
N LEU A 148 13.85 -1.64 -2.84
CA LEU A 148 13.40 -0.24 -2.84
C LEU A 148 14.46 0.71 -2.28
N PHE A 149 15.15 0.35 -1.20
CA PHE A 149 16.10 1.22 -0.47
C PHE A 149 17.57 0.92 -0.75
N GLY A 150 17.87 -0.13 -1.50
CA GLY A 150 19.22 -0.62 -1.74
C GLY A 150 19.74 -1.49 -0.59
N PRO A 151 20.75 -2.33 -0.82
CA PRO A 151 21.34 -3.21 0.20
C PRO A 151 21.95 -2.44 1.39
N LYS A 152 22.33 -1.17 1.20
CA LYS A 152 23.03 -0.36 2.20
C LYS A 152 22.25 -0.18 3.51
N VAL A 153 20.93 -0.26 3.45
CA VAL A 153 20.05 -0.20 4.63
C VAL A 153 20.36 -1.30 5.65
N PHE A 154 20.65 -2.53 5.18
CA PHE A 154 20.98 -3.66 6.05
C PHE A 154 22.43 -3.66 6.52
N GLU A 155 23.35 -3.12 5.72
CA GLU A 155 24.76 -2.97 6.14
C GLU A 155 24.91 -2.01 7.31
N THR A 156 24.10 -0.94 7.33
CA THR A 156 24.14 0.10 8.37
C THR A 156 23.24 -0.21 9.56
N SER A 157 22.16 -0.96 9.33
CA SER A 157 21.17 -1.32 10.34
C SER A 157 20.71 -2.77 10.18
N PRO A 158 21.52 -3.76 10.62
CA PRO A 158 21.18 -5.18 10.51
C PRO A 158 19.84 -5.55 11.18
N ASP A 159 19.50 -4.88 12.29
CA ASP A 159 18.29 -5.14 13.09
C ASP A 159 17.07 -4.30 12.66
N ILE A 160 17.09 -3.71 11.45
CA ILE A 160 16.02 -2.81 10.99
C ILE A 160 14.66 -3.52 10.87
N LEU A 161 14.64 -4.82 10.57
CA LEU A 161 13.41 -5.59 10.47
C LEU A 161 12.69 -5.68 11.82
N ASP A 162 13.43 -5.94 12.90
CA ASP A 162 12.83 -5.99 14.23
C ASP A 162 12.33 -4.61 14.69
N ALA A 163 13.06 -3.55 14.36
CA ALA A 163 12.60 -2.18 14.65
C ALA A 163 11.37 -1.79 13.82
N PHE A 164 11.28 -2.23 12.56
CA PHE A 164 10.12 -2.04 11.70
C PHE A 164 8.89 -2.75 12.27
N TRP A 165 9.00 -4.03 12.60
CA TRP A 165 7.86 -4.80 13.14
C TRP A 165 7.42 -4.34 14.54
N ASP A 166 8.34 -3.92 15.42
CA ASP A 166 7.99 -3.32 16.71
C ASP A 166 7.26 -1.98 16.55
N LEU A 167 7.57 -1.20 15.50
CA LEU A 167 6.82 0.00 15.17
C LEU A 167 5.44 -0.33 14.60
N ASP A 168 5.35 -1.28 13.67
CA ASP A 168 4.10 -1.72 13.04
C ASP A 168 3.04 -2.14 14.06
N GLU A 169 3.43 -2.97 15.03
CA GLU A 169 2.55 -3.41 16.13
C GLU A 169 2.04 -2.25 17.03
N ARG A 170 2.70 -1.08 16.97
CA ARG A 170 2.41 0.08 17.85
C ARG A 170 1.90 1.31 17.10
N ILE A 171 1.89 1.30 15.77
CA ILE A 171 1.65 2.49 14.95
C ILE A 171 0.25 3.08 15.21
N PHE A 172 -0.75 2.22 15.42
CA PHE A 172 -2.12 2.65 15.68
C PHE A 172 -2.19 3.45 16.98
N ILE A 173 -1.64 2.92 18.06
CA ILE A 173 -1.57 3.64 19.35
C ILE A 173 -0.78 4.93 19.22
N LEU A 174 0.33 4.92 18.46
CA LEU A 174 1.13 6.12 18.24
C LEU A 174 0.31 7.23 17.55
N THR A 175 -0.55 6.88 16.60
CA THR A 175 -1.40 7.84 15.88
C THR A 175 -2.59 8.36 16.69
N LEU A 176 -3.07 7.63 17.71
CA LEU A 176 -4.01 8.16 18.70
C LEU A 176 -3.40 9.36 19.48
N GLY A 177 -2.07 9.40 19.59
CA GLY A 177 -1.30 10.53 20.10
C GLY A 177 -1.42 10.74 21.61
N PHE A 178 -1.44 9.64 22.37
CA PHE A 178 -1.25 9.70 23.82
C PHE A 178 0.08 10.39 24.15
N PRO A 179 0.17 11.21 25.21
CA PRO A 179 1.43 11.85 25.57
C PRO A 179 2.54 10.81 25.83
N ARG A 180 3.78 11.11 25.40
CA ARG A 180 4.94 10.22 25.58
C ARG A 180 5.16 9.78 27.03
N TRP A 181 4.89 10.66 28.00
CA TRP A 181 5.03 10.34 29.42
C TRP A 181 3.95 9.38 29.93
N LEU A 182 2.79 9.32 29.27
CA LEU A 182 1.70 8.40 29.61
C LEU A 182 1.93 7.03 28.96
N TYR A 183 2.34 7.02 27.69
CA TYR A 183 2.66 5.79 26.99
C TYR A 183 3.87 5.96 26.07
N SER A 184 5.06 5.63 26.59
CA SER A 184 6.33 5.88 25.90
C SER A 184 6.70 4.83 24.85
N ALA A 185 6.21 3.60 24.97
CA ALA A 185 6.64 2.48 24.14
C ALA A 185 6.46 2.72 22.63
N PRO A 186 5.31 3.23 22.12
CA PRO A 186 5.15 3.53 20.70
C PRO A 186 6.13 4.60 20.19
N TYR A 187 6.47 5.58 21.04
CA TYR A 187 7.45 6.61 20.69
C TYR A 187 8.87 6.05 20.66
N GLN A 188 9.22 5.14 21.57
CA GLN A 188 10.52 4.47 21.59
C GLN A 188 10.72 3.59 20.35
N ALA A 189 9.70 2.83 19.96
CA ALA A 189 9.73 2.02 18.74
C ALA A 189 9.95 2.91 17.48
N ARG A 190 9.19 3.99 17.36
CA ARG A 190 9.37 4.99 16.28
C ARG A 190 10.79 5.57 16.28
N ASP A 191 11.28 6.02 17.43
CA ASP A 191 12.60 6.66 17.53
C ASP A 191 13.72 5.67 17.19
N ARG A 192 13.61 4.41 17.63
CA ARG A 192 14.56 3.33 17.27
C ARG A 192 14.58 3.09 15.76
N PHE A 193 13.41 2.94 15.15
CA PHE A 193 13.28 2.75 13.71
C PHE A 193 13.84 3.94 12.93
N LEU A 194 13.45 5.17 13.27
CA LEU A 194 13.93 6.37 12.57
C LEU A 194 15.42 6.61 12.75
N ALA A 195 16.01 6.27 13.90
CA ALA A 195 17.46 6.34 14.10
C ALA A 195 18.24 5.40 13.15
N MET A 196 17.66 4.25 12.79
CA MET A 196 18.24 3.35 11.78
C MET A 196 18.13 3.93 10.37
N ILE A 197 16.99 4.54 10.03
CA ILE A 197 16.83 5.25 8.76
C ILE A 197 17.77 6.47 8.65
N GLU A 198 18.00 7.19 9.75
CA GLU A 198 18.96 8.30 9.83
C GLU A 198 20.39 7.81 9.51
N LYS A 199 20.82 6.68 10.08
CA LYS A 199 22.13 6.05 9.78
C LYS A 199 22.25 5.62 8.32
N TYR A 200 21.21 4.96 7.80
CA TYR A 200 21.12 4.57 6.39
C TYR A 200 21.25 5.78 5.48
N LEU A 201 20.45 6.84 5.70
CA LEU A 201 20.46 8.04 4.88
C LEU A 201 21.82 8.74 4.90
N ALA A 202 22.47 8.81 6.06
CA ALA A 202 23.82 9.37 6.19
C ALA A 202 24.83 8.57 5.37
N SER A 203 24.81 7.23 5.47
CA SER A 203 25.73 6.37 4.71
C SER A 203 25.45 6.37 3.21
N ALA A 204 24.18 6.38 2.80
CA ALA A 204 23.78 6.43 1.40
C ALA A 204 24.21 7.78 0.78
N THR A 205 23.95 8.90 1.47
CA THR A 205 24.35 10.24 1.02
C THR A 205 25.87 10.36 0.90
N ALA A 206 26.65 9.79 1.83
CA ALA A 206 28.11 9.86 1.80
C ALA A 206 28.74 9.04 0.66
N GLY A 207 28.07 7.98 0.22
CA GLY A 207 28.56 7.11 -0.85
C GLY A 207 28.03 7.45 -2.25
N PHE A 208 27.07 8.37 -2.35
CA PHE A 208 26.39 8.69 -3.61
C PHE A 208 26.84 10.03 -4.17
N ASP A 209 27.25 10.03 -5.44
CA ASP A 209 27.56 11.25 -6.19
C ASP A 209 26.28 11.82 -6.83
N TRP A 210 25.77 12.91 -6.27
CA TRP A 210 24.53 13.55 -6.72
C TRP A 210 24.64 14.20 -8.11
N ASP A 211 25.86 14.51 -8.55
CA ASP A 211 26.15 15.06 -9.87
C ASP A 211 26.76 13.99 -10.81
N GLY A 212 26.87 12.75 -10.33
CA GLY A 212 27.45 11.63 -11.03
C GLY A 212 26.51 10.99 -12.06
N PRO A 213 26.99 9.99 -12.83
CA PRO A 213 26.22 9.32 -13.86
C PRO A 213 25.00 8.56 -13.32
N ASP A 214 25.03 8.15 -12.05
CA ASP A 214 23.95 7.40 -11.40
C ASP A 214 22.85 8.28 -10.79
N SER A 215 23.01 9.61 -10.82
CA SER A 215 22.00 10.61 -10.39
C SER A 215 20.61 10.29 -10.95
N GLU A 216 20.56 10.02 -12.25
CA GLU A 216 19.33 9.74 -13.01
C GLU A 216 19.00 8.25 -13.15
N ALA A 217 19.84 7.35 -12.63
CA ALA A 217 19.65 5.90 -12.75
C ALA A 217 18.32 5.45 -12.12
N TYR A 218 17.67 4.45 -12.73
CA TYR A 218 16.43 3.88 -12.18
C TYR A 218 16.66 3.18 -10.83
N TRP A 219 17.84 2.59 -10.65
CA TRP A 219 18.24 1.87 -9.46
C TRP A 219 19.76 1.93 -9.26
N GLU A 220 20.23 2.05 -8.02
CA GLU A 220 21.65 1.92 -7.64
C GLU A 220 21.83 1.44 -6.18
N PRO A 221 23.01 0.95 -5.75
CA PRO A 221 23.15 0.24 -4.47
C PRO A 221 22.97 1.06 -3.18
N HIS A 222 23.15 2.39 -3.21
CA HIS A 222 23.10 3.25 -2.01
C HIS A 222 21.67 3.57 -1.59
N PHE A 223 20.82 4.01 -2.52
CA PHE A 223 19.41 4.34 -2.27
C PHE A 223 18.42 3.34 -2.86
N GLY A 224 18.87 2.37 -3.67
CA GLY A 224 18.00 1.48 -4.39
C GLY A 224 17.24 2.21 -5.48
N ALA A 225 15.92 2.11 -5.42
CA ALA A 225 15.03 2.71 -6.39
C ALA A 225 15.12 4.25 -6.37
N ARG A 226 15.00 4.85 -7.56
CA ARG A 226 15.11 6.30 -7.74
C ARG A 226 14.19 7.13 -6.83
N VAL A 227 13.01 6.63 -6.49
CA VAL A 227 12.06 7.30 -5.57
C VAL A 227 12.71 7.74 -4.26
N CYS A 228 13.62 6.94 -3.68
CA CYS A 228 14.27 7.26 -2.42
C CYS A 228 15.13 8.53 -2.55
N ARG A 229 15.86 8.68 -3.65
CA ARG A 229 16.66 9.89 -3.92
C ARG A 229 15.79 11.10 -4.22
N GLU A 230 14.69 10.91 -4.95
CA GLU A 230 13.78 12.01 -5.31
C GLU A 230 13.01 12.55 -4.10
N ILE A 231 12.62 11.68 -3.15
CA ILE A 231 12.07 12.09 -1.86
C ILE A 231 13.11 12.91 -1.09
N VAL A 232 14.36 12.43 -1.01
CA VAL A 232 15.44 13.13 -0.30
C VAL A 232 15.70 14.50 -0.93
N LYS A 233 15.84 14.55 -2.26
CA LYS A 233 16.06 15.78 -3.03
C LYS A 233 14.92 16.77 -2.79
N TRP A 234 13.67 16.35 -2.97
CA TRP A 234 12.54 17.25 -2.81
C TRP A 234 12.41 17.82 -1.39
N PHE A 235 12.52 16.99 -0.34
CA PHE A 235 12.43 17.49 1.04
C PHE A 235 13.57 18.46 1.37
N ARG A 236 14.79 18.22 0.87
CA ARG A 236 15.95 19.12 1.06
C ARG A 236 15.78 20.42 0.28
N ASP A 237 15.43 20.35 -1.00
CA ASP A 237 15.25 21.52 -1.89
C ASP A 237 14.10 22.42 -1.41
N ALA A 238 13.02 21.83 -0.89
CA ALA A 238 11.91 22.57 -0.29
C ALA A 238 12.23 23.13 1.12
N GLY A 239 13.43 22.87 1.64
CA GLY A 239 13.92 23.40 2.91
C GLY A 239 13.14 22.89 4.12
N PHE A 240 12.78 21.60 4.14
CA PHE A 240 12.27 20.94 5.35
C PHE A 240 13.41 20.62 6.32
N GLY A 241 13.12 20.56 7.62
CA GLY A 241 14.15 20.26 8.62
C GLY A 241 14.76 18.86 8.46
N ASP A 242 16.04 18.71 8.80
CA ASP A 242 16.85 17.50 8.58
C ASP A 242 16.21 16.22 9.14
N GLN A 243 15.48 16.31 10.26
CA GLN A 243 14.79 15.16 10.86
C GLN A 243 13.59 14.66 10.03
N THR A 244 13.09 15.47 9.08
CA THR A 244 11.92 15.15 8.25
C THR A 244 12.29 14.18 7.13
N VAL A 245 13.48 14.34 6.54
CA VAL A 245 13.96 13.52 5.42
C VAL A 245 14.03 12.03 5.76
N PRO A 246 14.73 11.60 6.84
CA PRO A 246 14.76 10.19 7.22
C PRO A 246 13.37 9.70 7.66
N ALA A 247 12.54 10.56 8.23
CA ALA A 247 11.19 10.18 8.61
C ALA A 247 10.26 9.96 7.40
N ALA A 248 10.45 10.71 6.31
CA ALA A 248 9.76 10.48 5.05
C ALA A 248 10.18 9.18 4.37
N LEU A 249 11.48 8.86 4.37
CA LEU A 249 11.98 7.56 3.92
C LEU A 249 11.46 6.41 4.78
N GLY A 250 11.43 6.60 6.11
CA GLY A 250 10.85 5.64 7.05
C GLY A 250 9.36 5.41 6.79
N ALA A 251 8.61 6.47 6.46
CA ALA A 251 7.20 6.35 6.08
C ALA A 251 7.01 5.59 4.76
N LEU A 252 7.88 5.79 3.77
CA LEU A 252 7.88 5.01 2.53
C LEU A 252 8.15 3.52 2.81
N LEU A 253 9.17 3.20 3.62
CA LEU A 253 9.51 1.84 3.99
C LEU A 253 8.35 1.16 4.71
N PHE A 254 7.72 1.91 5.63
CA PHE A 254 6.54 1.46 6.34
C PHE A 254 5.37 1.17 5.38
N ALA A 255 5.06 2.10 4.48
CA ALA A 255 3.95 1.98 3.54
C ALA A 255 4.14 0.81 2.56
N GLN A 256 5.38 0.53 2.15
CA GLN A 256 5.71 -0.59 1.27
C GLN A 256 5.39 -1.95 1.92
N ASN A 257 5.72 -2.12 3.21
CA ASN A 257 5.78 -3.46 3.82
C ASN A 257 4.58 -3.79 4.72
N SER A 258 4.01 -2.80 5.43
CA SER A 258 2.94 -3.01 6.44
C SER A 258 1.68 -3.69 5.90
N ASN A 259 1.36 -3.52 4.61
CA ASN A 259 0.21 -4.17 3.98
C ASN A 259 0.61 -5.33 3.06
N THR A 260 1.67 -5.14 2.27
CA THR A 260 2.12 -6.13 1.28
C THR A 260 2.51 -7.44 1.94
N ILE A 261 3.26 -7.38 3.04
CA ILE A 261 3.80 -8.56 3.69
C ILE A 261 2.69 -9.41 4.34
N PRO A 262 1.76 -8.85 5.14
CA PRO A 262 0.59 -9.59 5.60
C PRO A 262 -0.29 -10.14 4.47
N THR A 263 -0.46 -9.38 3.38
CA THR A 263 -1.22 -9.86 2.20
C THR A 263 -0.56 -11.10 1.59
N THR A 264 0.78 -11.10 1.44
CA THR A 264 1.53 -12.26 0.97
C THR A 264 1.40 -13.44 1.94
N MET A 265 1.48 -13.21 3.25
CA MET A 265 1.29 -14.26 4.26
C MET A 265 -0.07 -14.94 4.11
N TRP A 266 -1.15 -14.16 4.06
CA TRP A 266 -2.50 -14.68 3.92
C TRP A 266 -2.69 -15.43 2.60
N ALA A 267 -2.20 -14.89 1.48
CA ALA A 267 -2.26 -15.60 0.21
C ALA A 267 -1.56 -16.97 0.25
N LEU A 268 -0.36 -17.05 0.85
CA LEU A 268 0.34 -18.32 1.01
C LEU A 268 -0.40 -19.29 1.91
N MET A 269 -0.95 -18.81 3.03
CA MET A 269 -1.74 -19.65 3.95
C MET A 269 -3.00 -20.20 3.28
N GLU A 270 -3.76 -19.37 2.58
CA GLU A 270 -4.98 -19.81 1.86
C GLU A 270 -4.66 -20.82 0.75
N ILE A 271 -3.60 -20.56 -0.04
CA ILE A 271 -3.16 -21.47 -1.11
C ILE A 271 -2.69 -22.82 -0.54
N PHE A 272 -1.89 -22.81 0.52
CA PHE A 272 -1.29 -24.05 1.05
C PHE A 272 -2.24 -24.85 1.95
N ASN A 273 -3.30 -24.23 2.46
CA ASN A 273 -4.32 -24.90 3.26
C ASN A 273 -5.25 -25.80 2.41
N ASP A 274 -5.33 -25.56 1.10
CA ASP A 274 -6.11 -26.38 0.15
C ASP A 274 -5.20 -27.00 -0.93
N ALA A 275 -5.04 -28.33 -0.87
CA ALA A 275 -4.21 -29.07 -1.81
C ALA A 275 -4.72 -28.99 -3.27
N ALA A 276 -6.04 -28.90 -3.48
CA ALA A 276 -6.61 -28.75 -4.82
C ALA A 276 -6.33 -27.35 -5.37
N LEU A 277 -6.46 -26.31 -4.53
CA LEU A 277 -6.11 -24.94 -4.90
C LEU A 277 -4.62 -24.79 -5.21
N LEU A 278 -3.74 -25.34 -4.37
CA LEU A 278 -2.30 -25.35 -4.63
C LEU A 278 -1.97 -26.00 -5.97
N GLN A 279 -2.62 -27.13 -6.30
CA GLN A 279 -2.43 -27.77 -7.59
C GLN A 279 -2.93 -26.89 -8.74
N ALA A 280 -4.11 -26.27 -8.61
CA ALA A 280 -4.65 -25.37 -9.63
C ALA A 280 -3.74 -24.15 -9.88
N VAL A 281 -3.21 -23.54 -8.83
CA VAL A 281 -2.24 -22.43 -8.91
C VAL A 281 -0.95 -22.87 -9.62
N ARG A 282 -0.42 -24.05 -9.28
CA ARG A 282 0.77 -24.60 -9.95
C ARG A 282 0.53 -24.82 -11.44
N GLU A 283 -0.63 -25.36 -11.82
CA GLU A 283 -0.99 -25.55 -13.22
C GLU A 283 -1.13 -24.22 -13.97
N GLU A 284 -1.75 -23.21 -13.37
CA GLU A 284 -1.91 -21.89 -13.98
C GLU A 284 -0.55 -21.20 -14.23
N ILE A 285 0.36 -21.27 -13.25
CA ILE A 285 1.70 -20.66 -13.30
C ILE A 285 2.58 -21.30 -14.38
N LYS A 286 2.39 -22.57 -14.75
CA LYS A 286 3.16 -23.22 -15.83
C LYS A 286 3.10 -22.44 -17.14
N SER A 287 1.99 -21.77 -17.41
CA SER A 287 1.84 -20.94 -18.60
C SER A 287 2.80 -19.74 -18.62
N ALA A 288 3.29 -19.29 -17.45
CA ALA A 288 4.21 -18.17 -17.30
C ALA A 288 5.69 -18.58 -17.26
N TYR A 289 6.00 -19.87 -17.40
CA TYR A 289 7.39 -20.31 -17.49
C TYR A 289 8.01 -19.90 -18.82
N ILE A 290 9.20 -19.31 -18.74
CA ILE A 290 10.03 -19.01 -19.90
C ILE A 290 10.99 -20.19 -20.08
N THR A 291 10.71 -21.03 -21.07
CA THR A 291 11.53 -22.19 -21.44
C THR A 291 12.28 -21.91 -22.74
N ASP A 292 13.61 -21.94 -22.69
CA ASP A 292 14.40 -22.06 -23.91
C ASP A 292 14.35 -23.53 -24.39
N PRO A 293 14.22 -23.79 -25.71
CA PRO A 293 14.17 -25.15 -26.25
C PRO A 293 15.34 -26.01 -25.75
N GLY A 294 15.02 -27.11 -25.04
CA GLY A 294 16.01 -28.08 -24.55
C GLY A 294 16.62 -27.78 -23.18
N THR A 295 16.15 -26.75 -22.45
CA THR A 295 16.60 -26.49 -21.07
C THR A 295 15.40 -26.43 -20.09
N PRO A 296 15.60 -26.79 -18.81
CA PRO A 296 14.58 -26.56 -17.79
C PRO A 296 14.26 -25.07 -17.67
N PRO A 297 13.01 -24.69 -17.34
CA PRO A 297 12.62 -23.29 -17.19
C PRO A 297 13.52 -22.61 -16.17
N ARG A 298 14.22 -21.55 -16.60
CA ARG A 298 15.17 -20.80 -15.75
C ARG A 298 14.54 -19.56 -15.12
N THR A 299 13.43 -19.08 -15.67
CA THR A 299 12.79 -17.84 -15.24
C THR A 299 11.27 -17.90 -15.43
N VAL A 300 10.59 -16.98 -14.76
CA VAL A 300 9.13 -16.81 -14.80
C VAL A 300 8.84 -15.42 -15.36
N ASP A 301 7.89 -15.33 -16.30
CA ASP A 301 7.35 -14.06 -16.76
C ASP A 301 6.41 -13.48 -15.70
N ILE A 302 6.92 -12.58 -14.86
CA ILE A 302 6.14 -11.96 -13.79
C ILE A 302 4.99 -11.12 -14.33
N GLN A 303 5.14 -10.49 -15.50
CA GLN A 303 4.04 -9.73 -16.11
C GLN A 303 2.90 -10.67 -16.50
N LYS A 304 3.22 -11.89 -16.95
CA LYS A 304 2.19 -12.90 -17.16
C LYS A 304 1.59 -13.40 -15.83
N VAL A 305 2.41 -13.68 -14.81
CA VAL A 305 1.95 -14.15 -13.50
C VAL A 305 0.92 -13.21 -12.87
N VAL A 306 1.19 -11.91 -12.83
CA VAL A 306 0.27 -10.93 -12.22
C VAL A 306 -1.05 -10.79 -13.00
N ASN A 307 -1.10 -11.27 -14.23
CA ASN A 307 -2.28 -11.28 -15.08
C ASN A 307 -2.97 -12.66 -15.14
N LEU A 308 -2.51 -13.65 -14.38
CA LEU A 308 -3.16 -14.96 -14.33
C LEU A 308 -4.50 -14.88 -13.57
N PRO A 309 -5.62 -15.39 -14.14
CA PRO A 309 -6.95 -15.21 -13.57
C PRO A 309 -7.13 -15.67 -12.12
N LEU A 310 -6.71 -16.90 -11.80
CA LEU A 310 -6.86 -17.48 -10.46
C LEU A 310 -5.97 -16.75 -9.45
N LEU A 311 -4.72 -16.42 -9.80
CA LEU A 311 -3.87 -15.59 -8.93
C LEU A 311 -4.45 -14.20 -8.68
N GLN A 312 -5.01 -13.52 -9.69
CA GLN A 312 -5.69 -12.24 -9.49
C GLN A 312 -6.92 -12.39 -8.57
N SER A 313 -7.68 -13.47 -8.74
CA SER A 313 -8.85 -13.75 -7.90
C SER A 313 -8.46 -14.04 -6.45
N ILE A 314 -7.44 -14.87 -6.21
CA ILE A 314 -6.89 -15.11 -4.87
C ILE A 314 -6.39 -13.83 -4.23
N PHE A 315 -5.59 -13.02 -4.95
CA PHE A 315 -5.10 -11.75 -4.45
C PHE A 315 -6.24 -10.81 -4.04
N THR A 316 -7.26 -10.69 -4.89
CA THR A 316 -8.44 -9.85 -4.65
C THR A 316 -9.25 -10.33 -3.44
N GLU A 317 -9.44 -11.65 -3.32
CA GLU A 317 -10.20 -12.25 -2.22
C GLU A 317 -9.45 -12.16 -0.87
N VAL A 318 -8.12 -12.33 -0.88
CA VAL A 318 -7.27 -12.12 0.31
C VAL A 318 -7.38 -10.69 0.79
N LEU A 319 -7.31 -9.72 -0.12
CA LEU A 319 -7.46 -8.31 0.24
C LEU A 319 -8.84 -8.01 0.83
N ARG A 320 -9.90 -8.63 0.32
CA ARG A 320 -11.26 -8.46 0.85
C ARG A 320 -11.42 -9.01 2.26
N LEU A 321 -10.89 -10.20 2.53
CA LEU A 321 -11.12 -10.91 3.79
C LEU A 321 -10.16 -10.50 4.90
N HIS A 322 -8.89 -10.29 4.56
CA HIS A 322 -7.82 -10.23 5.56
C HIS A 322 -7.27 -8.83 5.79
N ILE A 323 -7.53 -7.89 4.88
CA ILE A 323 -7.11 -6.49 5.02
C ILE A 323 -8.29 -5.63 5.44
N ASN A 324 -8.16 -4.95 6.57
CA ASN A 324 -9.24 -4.15 7.14
C ASN A 324 -8.72 -2.86 7.77
N PHE A 325 -9.24 -1.73 7.31
CA PHE A 325 -9.04 -0.42 7.91
C PHE A 325 -10.28 0.47 7.72
N ASN A 326 -10.28 1.61 8.39
CA ASN A 326 -11.31 2.62 8.20
C ASN A 326 -10.78 3.70 7.25
N VAL A 327 -11.48 3.98 6.16
CA VAL A 327 -11.16 5.13 5.32
C VAL A 327 -11.57 6.39 6.08
N ILE A 328 -10.60 7.23 6.42
CA ILE A 328 -10.84 8.45 7.20
C ILE A 328 -10.99 9.65 6.26
N ARG A 329 -12.02 10.46 6.51
CA ARG A 329 -12.24 11.78 5.92
C ARG A 329 -12.53 12.79 7.02
N ASN A 330 -12.03 14.01 6.85
CA ASN A 330 -12.33 15.16 7.69
C ASN A 330 -13.32 16.04 6.95
N VAL A 331 -14.29 16.54 7.69
CA VAL A 331 -15.32 17.43 7.18
C VAL A 331 -14.73 18.85 7.15
N ASN A 332 -14.48 19.37 5.96
CA ASN A 332 -13.95 20.72 5.73
C ASN A 332 -15.07 21.75 5.59
N GLU A 333 -16.22 21.33 5.07
CA GLU A 333 -17.45 22.10 4.94
C GLU A 333 -18.65 21.23 5.31
N ALA A 334 -19.78 21.83 5.67
CA ALA A 334 -20.95 21.08 6.09
C ALA A 334 -21.46 20.14 4.98
N VAL A 335 -21.75 18.90 5.34
CA VAL A 335 -22.31 17.86 4.47
C VAL A 335 -23.48 17.20 5.18
N THR A 336 -24.52 16.84 4.43
CA THR A 336 -25.65 16.07 4.95
C THR A 336 -25.59 14.65 4.38
N LEU A 337 -25.58 13.63 5.25
CA LEU A 337 -25.61 12.21 4.88
C LEU A 337 -26.78 11.54 5.60
N GLU A 338 -27.73 10.94 4.86
CA GLU A 338 -28.94 10.31 5.42
C GLU A 338 -29.61 11.14 6.54
N GLY A 339 -29.77 12.45 6.34
CA GLY A 339 -30.37 13.37 7.31
C GLY A 339 -29.45 13.82 8.46
N HIS A 340 -28.24 13.26 8.59
CA HIS A 340 -27.23 13.70 9.56
C HIS A 340 -26.45 14.89 9.02
N GLN A 341 -26.43 15.99 9.77
CA GLN A 341 -25.63 17.18 9.42
C GLN A 341 -24.23 17.07 10.03
N LEU A 342 -23.25 16.77 9.19
CA LEU A 342 -21.83 16.77 9.55
C LEU A 342 -21.28 18.19 9.40
N ARG A 343 -20.58 18.67 10.43
CA ARG A 343 -20.07 20.04 10.51
C ARG A 343 -18.57 20.05 10.29
N LYS A 344 -18.04 21.22 9.90
CA LYS A 344 -16.61 21.43 9.79
C LYS A 344 -15.91 21.01 11.09
N GLY A 345 -14.92 20.13 10.94
CA GLY A 345 -14.13 19.61 12.04
C GLY A 345 -14.56 18.23 12.55
N ASP A 346 -15.73 17.75 12.13
CA ASP A 346 -16.16 16.37 12.34
C ASP A 346 -15.31 15.40 11.50
N MET A 347 -15.29 14.12 11.90
CA MET A 347 -14.62 13.04 11.20
C MET A 347 -15.64 12.05 10.64
N LEU A 348 -15.42 11.61 9.41
CA LEU A 348 -16.14 10.52 8.77
C LEU A 348 -15.20 9.33 8.65
N GLN A 349 -15.72 8.14 8.94
CA GLN A 349 -15.00 6.88 8.81
C GLN A 349 -15.84 5.89 8.03
N VAL A 350 -15.28 5.34 6.96
CA VAL A 350 -15.88 4.22 6.21
C VAL A 350 -15.18 2.93 6.61
N PRO A 351 -15.75 2.10 7.49
CA PRO A 351 -15.16 0.81 7.83
C PRO A 351 -15.26 -0.15 6.63
N MET A 352 -14.17 -0.84 6.29
CA MET A 352 -14.18 -1.85 5.23
C MET A 352 -15.04 -3.06 5.59
N LEU A 353 -14.96 -3.52 6.84
CA LEU A 353 -15.57 -4.78 7.28
C LEU A 353 -17.06 -4.93 6.90
N PRO A 354 -17.97 -3.98 7.18
CA PRO A 354 -19.37 -4.13 6.77
C PRO A 354 -19.57 -4.25 5.27
N ALA A 355 -18.76 -3.55 4.47
CA ALA A 355 -18.86 -3.58 3.02
C ALA A 355 -18.24 -4.85 2.41
N HIS A 356 -17.13 -5.31 2.97
CA HIS A 356 -16.37 -6.46 2.47
C HIS A 356 -16.99 -7.79 2.88
N PHE A 357 -17.79 -7.82 3.95
CA PHE A 357 -18.50 -8.99 4.45
C PHE A 357 -20.02 -8.93 4.21
N ASP A 358 -20.49 -8.01 3.35
CA ASP A 358 -21.91 -7.93 2.99
C ASP A 358 -22.35 -9.18 2.20
N GLU A 359 -23.15 -10.05 2.84
CA GLU A 359 -23.67 -11.28 2.24
C GLU A 359 -24.50 -11.03 0.97
N SER A 360 -25.18 -9.89 0.85
CA SER A 360 -25.96 -9.58 -0.35
C SER A 360 -25.09 -9.24 -1.57
N VAL A 361 -23.83 -8.89 -1.34
CA VAL A 361 -22.86 -8.53 -2.38
C VAL A 361 -21.90 -9.67 -2.67
N TRP A 362 -21.43 -10.33 -1.61
CA TRP A 362 -20.34 -11.29 -1.69
C TRP A 362 -20.80 -12.73 -1.56
N GLY A 363 -21.96 -12.99 -0.95
CA GLY A 363 -22.50 -14.33 -0.77
C GLY A 363 -22.86 -14.99 -2.09
N VAL A 364 -22.35 -16.20 -2.29
CA VAL A 364 -22.69 -17.08 -3.42
C VAL A 364 -23.19 -18.41 -2.84
N GLU A 365 -24.06 -19.12 -3.55
CA GLU A 365 -24.56 -20.42 -3.09
C GLU A 365 -23.38 -21.37 -2.76
N GLY A 366 -23.33 -21.84 -1.51
CA GLY A 366 -22.22 -22.67 -1.01
C GLY A 366 -20.96 -21.91 -0.56
N HIS A 367 -20.89 -20.59 -0.77
CA HIS A 367 -19.73 -19.75 -0.45
C HIS A 367 -20.19 -18.40 0.16
N PRO A 368 -20.50 -18.35 1.47
CA PRO A 368 -20.86 -17.11 2.15
C PRO A 368 -19.74 -16.05 2.05
N ALA A 369 -20.08 -14.80 2.33
CA ALA A 369 -19.13 -13.68 2.29
C ALA A 369 -17.97 -13.85 3.27
N SER A 370 -18.18 -14.56 4.39
CA SER A 370 -17.13 -14.84 5.37
C SER A 370 -16.05 -15.81 4.90
N ASP A 371 -16.34 -16.61 3.88
CA ASP A 371 -15.47 -17.71 3.48
C ASP A 371 -14.45 -17.25 2.46
N PHE A 372 -13.22 -17.78 2.53
CA PHE A 372 -12.28 -17.66 1.42
C PHE A 372 -12.74 -18.55 0.26
N TRP A 373 -12.97 -17.94 -0.90
CA TRP A 373 -13.26 -18.67 -2.13
C TRP A 373 -12.39 -18.15 -3.27
N ALA A 374 -11.37 -18.94 -3.65
CA ALA A 374 -10.38 -18.55 -4.65
C ALA A 374 -10.99 -18.23 -6.03
N GLU A 375 -12.17 -18.76 -6.37
CA GLU A 375 -12.85 -18.48 -7.64
C GLU A 375 -13.88 -17.35 -7.57
N ARG A 376 -13.98 -16.61 -6.44
CA ARG A 376 -15.00 -15.57 -6.25
C ARG A 376 -14.97 -14.51 -7.35
N HIS A 377 -13.80 -14.21 -7.89
CA HIS A 377 -13.62 -13.23 -8.96
C HIS A 377 -13.30 -13.88 -10.32
N ILE A 378 -13.77 -15.12 -10.54
CA ILE A 378 -13.61 -15.84 -11.81
C ILE A 378 -14.95 -15.89 -12.56
N LYS A 379 -14.90 -15.55 -13.85
CA LYS A 379 -15.97 -15.84 -14.80
C LYS A 379 -15.47 -16.85 -15.83
N TYR A 380 -16.39 -17.65 -16.36
CA TYR A 380 -16.06 -18.62 -17.40
C TYR A 380 -16.67 -18.19 -18.71
N GLU A 381 -15.80 -17.84 -19.66
CA GLU A 381 -16.20 -17.50 -21.01
C GLU A 381 -16.16 -18.72 -21.91
N LYS A 382 -17.15 -18.81 -22.82
CA LYS A 382 -17.19 -19.85 -23.84
C LYS A 382 -16.35 -19.36 -25.03
N VAL A 383 -15.23 -20.01 -25.28
CA VAL A 383 -14.34 -19.75 -26.42
C VAL A 383 -14.28 -20.96 -27.34
N LEU A 384 -14.18 -20.72 -28.64
CA LEU A 384 -13.98 -21.78 -29.62
C LEU A 384 -12.51 -22.20 -29.58
N GLY A 385 -12.23 -23.47 -29.28
CA GLY A 385 -10.89 -24.05 -29.33
C GLY A 385 -10.43 -24.29 -30.76
N ASP A 386 -9.13 -24.54 -30.92
CA ASP A 386 -8.49 -24.77 -32.22
C ASP A 386 -9.06 -25.99 -32.98
N ALA A 387 -9.67 -26.93 -32.24
CA ALA A 387 -10.36 -28.11 -32.79
C ALA A 387 -11.86 -27.89 -33.06
N GLY A 388 -12.36 -26.66 -32.93
CA GLY A 388 -13.78 -26.30 -33.11
C GLY A 388 -14.69 -26.67 -31.93
N ASN A 389 -14.14 -27.15 -30.82
CA ASN A 389 -14.87 -27.44 -29.58
C ASN A 389 -15.05 -26.19 -28.72
N VAL A 390 -16.17 -26.08 -27.99
CA VAL A 390 -16.38 -24.98 -27.03
C VAL A 390 -15.63 -25.30 -25.74
N ILE A 391 -14.64 -24.46 -25.41
CA ILE A 391 -13.85 -24.53 -24.18
C ILE A 391 -14.34 -23.45 -23.21
N ARG A 392 -14.40 -23.77 -21.91
CA ARG A 392 -14.63 -22.78 -20.85
C ARG A 392 -13.28 -22.22 -20.41
N LYS A 393 -13.01 -20.95 -20.68
CA LYS A 393 -11.80 -20.28 -20.26
C LYS A 393 -12.08 -19.42 -19.02
N PRO A 394 -11.32 -19.58 -17.92
CA PRO A 394 -11.44 -18.69 -16.78
C PRO A 394 -10.90 -17.30 -17.16
N THR A 395 -11.64 -16.25 -16.82
CA THR A 395 -11.23 -14.86 -16.92
C THR A 395 -11.44 -14.19 -15.56
N PHE A 396 -10.48 -13.35 -15.15
CA PHE A 396 -10.62 -12.55 -13.95
C PHE A 396 -11.68 -11.48 -14.17
N SER A 397 -12.61 -11.37 -13.24
CA SER A 397 -13.60 -10.31 -13.18
C SER A 397 -13.96 -10.08 -11.73
N THR A 398 -13.56 -8.92 -11.20
CA THR A 398 -13.87 -8.53 -9.82
C THR A 398 -15.37 -8.70 -9.53
N ALA A 399 -15.72 -9.64 -8.66
CA ALA A 399 -17.02 -9.67 -8.00
C ALA A 399 -17.23 -8.43 -7.11
N GLY A 400 -18.49 -8.03 -6.92
CA GLY A 400 -18.84 -6.84 -6.14
C GLY A 400 -18.74 -5.52 -6.90
N LYS A 401 -19.44 -4.49 -6.40
CA LYS A 401 -19.35 -3.11 -6.91
C LYS A 401 -18.19 -2.37 -6.25
N THR A 402 -17.69 -1.30 -6.87
CA THR A 402 -16.59 -0.46 -6.36
C THR A 402 -16.84 0.07 -4.94
N ASP A 403 -18.10 0.40 -4.61
CA ASP A 403 -18.46 0.90 -3.27
C ASP A 403 -18.44 -0.19 -2.18
N TYR A 404 -18.22 -1.46 -2.55
CA TYR A 404 -18.11 -2.58 -1.61
C TYR A 404 -16.72 -3.23 -1.60
N TYR A 405 -15.79 -2.78 -2.47
CA TYR A 405 -14.43 -3.28 -2.55
C TYR A 405 -13.43 -2.13 -2.69
N PHE A 406 -12.71 -1.85 -1.61
CA PHE A 406 -11.77 -0.72 -1.49
C PHE A 406 -10.56 -1.02 -0.60
N PRO A 407 -9.82 -2.13 -0.83
CA PRO A 407 -8.67 -2.52 -0.01
C PRO A 407 -7.45 -1.61 -0.14
N PHE A 408 -7.41 -0.76 -1.17
CA PHE A 408 -6.41 0.30 -1.31
C PHE A 408 -7.00 1.68 -0.93
N GLY A 409 -8.15 1.68 -0.25
CA GLY A 409 -9.04 2.82 -0.14
C GLY A 409 -9.69 3.11 -1.49
N THR A 410 -10.04 4.37 -1.72
CA THR A 410 -10.41 4.84 -3.06
C THR A 410 -9.29 5.67 -3.64
N LEU A 411 -8.72 5.14 -4.71
CA LEU A 411 -7.89 5.89 -5.64
C LEU A 411 -8.77 6.93 -6.34
N ASP A 412 -8.23 8.14 -6.48
CA ASP A 412 -8.71 9.13 -7.45
C ASP A 412 -8.88 8.41 -8.81
N PRO A 413 -10.06 8.46 -9.45
CA PRO A 413 -10.30 7.83 -10.76
C PRO A 413 -9.31 8.27 -11.85
N SER A 414 -8.55 9.36 -11.64
CA SER A 414 -7.47 9.80 -12.54
C SER A 414 -6.18 8.95 -12.45
N GLY A 415 -6.06 8.06 -11.48
CA GLY A 415 -5.00 7.05 -11.38
C GLY A 415 -5.31 5.71 -12.04
N ALA A 416 -6.52 5.54 -12.59
CA ALA A 416 -6.95 4.30 -13.24
C ALA A 416 -6.32 4.05 -14.62
N ASP A 417 -5.48 4.95 -15.13
CA ASP A 417 -4.64 4.72 -16.31
C ASP A 417 -3.45 3.77 -16.04
N VAL A 418 -3.32 3.22 -14.83
CA VAL A 418 -2.25 2.27 -14.47
C VAL A 418 -2.68 0.80 -14.65
N ALA A 419 -3.94 0.52 -15.01
CA ALA A 419 -4.42 -0.85 -15.28
C ALA A 419 -4.49 -1.21 -16.79
N ASN A 420 -4.12 -0.30 -17.70
CA ASN A 420 -4.10 -0.52 -19.15
C ASN A 420 -2.80 0.00 -19.79
N ASN A 421 -1.65 -0.51 -19.35
CA ASN A 421 -0.42 -0.53 -20.17
C ASN A 421 0.52 -1.67 -19.76
#